data_AF-A0A239V4E6-F1
#
_entry.id   AF-A0A239V4E6-F1
#
_cell.length_a   1.000
_cell.length_b   1.000
_cell.length_c   1.000
_cell.angle_alpha   90.00
_cell.angle_beta   90.00
_cell.angle_gamma   90.00
#
_symmetry.space_group_name_H-M   'P 1'
#
loop_
_entity.id
_entity.type
_entity.pdbx_description
1 polymer ?
#
loop_
_entity_poly.entity_id
_entity_poly.type
_entity_poly.pdbx_seq_one_letter_code
_entity_poly.pdbx_strand_id
1 'polypeptide(L)'
;MSITTNARAITTSKRAIAALSIAAAMVGMNSQFAPHAHAAEATATDNTATFLQALGNGNQYILQDKAMNEAVAPLILQLRGDDSGQEIYAYCIEVDTPILDSIAGVRGAYSAQDWETYTSQAKTAERRASWSANKHKVLWLLANSYPQKPAREVFASLGMELPTYADGSTYSEKDLNRAMRDATQLAIWHFANGIDLSDNWIDEANHTRIGRFADGSQIDIYEAYQRLIERAEKAPVVENVTPSIFFQNANSTNVAGNVFKPLTLKSTAPANVNVSLPEGATLTVSGKEYTGDVKLTAVTDGTTMQLAVPSSAAAGSVEISADAQGQPSPVGTVWYAKGSQSLITAKAVTQHVMAKTTINWTAEPAAPAPVEPTTPAPTAPVTPAPVVPTTPAPVQPTTPAPAPVVPTTPAAPAPVEPTAPTTPAPSTPAPAAPRKEKNRAEQPKKVRKAATPMVTRTFQVDRYMPQNAVQARGVAALDNDGVLKYREDKFMWGRSAWQIVTVTVPANASHADIMKAINAKTSAKIGDVNTASKLASSAAGRTHVIAWELGKGATAKNAWGTAKKTVQKFFARG
;
A
#
# COMPACT_ATOMS: atom_id res chain seq x y z
N MET A 1 49.49 45.83 -19.18
CA MET A 1 48.39 45.99 -18.21
C MET A 1 47.19 45.20 -18.70
N SER A 2 46.75 44.26 -17.86
CA SER A 2 45.46 43.56 -17.83
C SER A 2 45.07 42.63 -18.99
N ILE A 3 44.83 41.38 -18.57
CA ILE A 3 44.72 40.13 -19.33
C ILE A 3 43.25 39.83 -19.64
N THR A 4 42.99 39.37 -20.86
CA THR A 4 41.71 38.88 -21.37
C THR A 4 41.56 37.38 -21.11
N THR A 5 40.42 36.94 -20.58
CA THR A 5 40.07 35.50 -20.48
C THR A 5 38.96 35.18 -21.48
N ASN A 6 39.23 34.22 -22.37
CA ASN A 6 38.29 33.68 -23.37
C ASN A 6 37.80 32.29 -22.96
N ALA A 7 36.54 32.01 -23.31
CA ALA A 7 35.82 30.76 -23.11
C ALA A 7 36.32 29.60 -23.99
N ARG A 8 36.09 28.34 -23.55
CA ARG A 8 35.85 27.21 -24.47
C ARG A 8 35.11 26.03 -23.82
N ALA A 9 34.21 25.46 -24.62
CA ALA A 9 33.33 24.31 -24.37
C ALA A 9 34.06 22.96 -24.42
N ILE A 10 33.49 21.92 -23.77
CA ILE A 10 33.81 20.51 -24.04
C ILE A 10 32.51 19.67 -24.02
N THR A 11 32.35 18.92 -25.10
CA THR A 11 31.30 17.98 -25.51
C THR A 11 31.21 16.69 -24.68
N THR A 12 29.98 16.23 -24.41
CA THR A 12 29.64 14.97 -23.73
C THR A 12 29.54 13.79 -24.71
N SER A 13 30.17 12.66 -24.38
CA SER A 13 30.16 11.42 -25.18
C SER A 13 29.36 10.32 -24.48
N LYS A 14 28.49 9.64 -25.23
CA LYS A 14 27.70 8.45 -24.84
C LYS A 14 28.59 7.20 -24.74
N ARG A 15 28.34 6.31 -23.77
CA ARG A 15 28.70 4.88 -23.87
C ARG A 15 27.65 3.97 -23.23
N ALA A 16 27.29 2.93 -23.99
CA ALA A 16 26.39 1.85 -23.68
C ALA A 16 27.06 0.80 -22.76
N ILE A 17 26.26 0.12 -21.94
CA ILE A 17 26.67 -1.04 -21.13
C ILE A 17 26.04 -2.29 -21.75
N ALA A 18 26.89 -3.24 -22.14
CA ALA A 18 26.53 -4.55 -22.67
C ALA A 18 26.27 -5.54 -21.53
N ALA A 19 25.21 -6.34 -21.66
CA ALA A 19 24.91 -7.46 -20.78
C ALA A 19 25.80 -8.66 -21.12
N LEU A 20 26.42 -9.27 -20.10
CA LEU A 20 27.19 -10.51 -20.23
C LEU A 20 26.43 -11.62 -19.48
N SER A 21 25.90 -12.58 -20.23
CA SER A 21 25.32 -13.82 -19.71
C SER A 21 26.41 -14.90 -19.67
N ILE A 22 26.57 -15.60 -18.54
CA ILE A 22 27.36 -16.84 -18.47
C ILE A 22 26.49 -17.93 -17.86
N ALA A 23 26.29 -19.00 -18.64
CA ALA A 23 25.74 -20.28 -18.23
C ALA A 23 26.88 -21.21 -17.77
N ALA A 24 26.62 -22.08 -16.78
CA ALA A 24 27.47 -23.23 -16.49
C ALA A 24 26.61 -24.48 -16.22
N ALA A 25 26.92 -25.55 -16.95
CA ALA A 25 26.28 -26.86 -16.94
C ALA A 25 26.88 -27.82 -15.89
N MET A 26 26.14 -28.91 -15.62
CA MET A 26 26.20 -29.85 -14.50
C MET A 26 27.31 -30.94 -14.52
N VAL A 27 27.34 -31.69 -13.39
CA VAL A 27 27.66 -33.14 -13.13
C VAL A 27 28.95 -33.37 -12.32
N GLY A 28 29.01 -34.11 -11.20
CA GLY A 28 28.04 -34.88 -10.40
C GLY A 28 28.74 -35.59 -9.20
N MET A 29 27.95 -35.87 -8.13
CA MET A 29 28.06 -36.91 -7.05
C MET A 29 29.42 -37.11 -6.31
N ASN A 30 29.54 -37.16 -4.96
CA ASN A 30 28.68 -37.78 -3.96
C ASN A 30 29.01 -37.32 -2.50
N SER A 31 27.97 -37.03 -1.71
CA SER A 31 27.75 -37.36 -0.28
C SER A 31 28.65 -36.79 0.85
N GLN A 32 28.16 -35.82 1.64
CA GLN A 32 27.58 -36.01 3.00
C GLN A 32 27.45 -34.67 3.78
N PHE A 33 26.20 -34.32 4.08
CA PHE A 33 25.68 -33.43 5.14
C PHE A 33 26.53 -32.23 5.62
N ALA A 34 26.25 -31.06 5.05
CA ALA A 34 26.15 -29.82 5.80
C ALA A 34 24.90 -29.08 5.30
N PRO A 35 23.97 -28.64 6.18
CA PRO A 35 22.89 -27.77 5.75
C PRO A 35 23.54 -26.45 5.31
N HIS A 36 23.61 -26.23 3.99
CA HIS A 36 23.90 -24.93 3.43
C HIS A 36 22.75 -24.00 3.85
N ALA A 37 22.96 -23.26 4.94
CA ALA A 37 22.15 -22.11 5.26
C ALA A 37 22.41 -21.07 4.17
N HIS A 38 21.59 -21.09 3.12
CA HIS A 38 21.46 -19.95 2.24
C HIS A 38 21.07 -18.77 3.12
N ALA A 39 21.95 -17.76 3.22
CA ALA A 39 21.51 -16.42 3.54
C ALA A 39 20.52 -16.05 2.44
N ALA A 40 19.23 -16.22 2.72
CA ALA A 40 18.18 -15.84 1.80
C ALA A 40 18.31 -14.32 1.61
N GLU A 41 18.69 -13.91 0.40
CA GLU A 41 18.32 -12.59 -0.08
C GLU A 41 16.79 -12.54 0.02
N ALA A 42 16.27 -11.76 0.97
CA ALA A 42 14.87 -11.34 0.93
C ALA A 42 14.73 -10.40 -0.27
N THR A 43 14.65 -10.98 -1.46
CA THR A 43 14.23 -10.27 -2.66
C THR A 43 12.74 -9.98 -2.48
N ALA A 44 12.37 -8.70 -2.58
CA ALA A 44 11.04 -8.19 -2.25
C ALA A 44 9.89 -8.67 -3.19
N THR A 45 10.13 -9.69 -4.00
CA THR A 45 9.21 -10.19 -5.03
C THR A 45 8.24 -11.27 -4.55
N ASP A 46 8.50 -11.89 -3.39
CA ASP A 46 7.63 -12.95 -2.85
C ASP A 46 6.61 -12.43 -1.81
N ASN A 47 6.65 -11.12 -1.51
CA ASN A 47 5.74 -10.52 -0.54
C ASN A 47 4.30 -10.48 -1.08
N THR A 48 3.37 -11.10 -0.36
CA THR A 48 1.95 -11.04 -0.67
C THR A 48 1.14 -10.31 0.40
N ALA A 49 0.00 -9.74 -0.02
CA ALA A 49 -0.93 -9.08 0.87
C ALA A 49 -2.38 -9.48 0.57
N THR A 50 -3.20 -9.49 1.61
CA THR A 50 -4.63 -9.78 1.54
C THR A 50 -5.43 -8.50 1.75
N PHE A 51 -6.39 -8.21 0.85
CA PHE A 51 -7.33 -7.11 1.05
C PHE A 51 -8.27 -7.39 2.23
N LEU A 52 -8.39 -6.41 3.14
CA LEU A 52 -9.27 -6.50 4.30
C LEU A 52 -10.55 -5.70 4.09
N GLN A 53 -10.41 -4.41 3.80
CA GLN A 53 -11.54 -3.49 3.71
C GLN A 53 -11.17 -2.16 3.07
N ALA A 54 -12.17 -1.46 2.54
CA ALA A 54 -12.07 -0.04 2.23
C ALA A 54 -12.39 0.81 3.46
N LEU A 55 -11.55 1.79 3.77
CA LEU A 55 -11.68 2.65 4.94
C LEU A 55 -12.41 3.95 4.59
N GLY A 56 -13.67 4.00 5.05
CA GLY A 56 -14.56 5.15 4.98
C GLY A 56 -15.37 5.23 3.69
N ASN A 57 -16.44 6.01 3.72
CA ASN A 57 -17.24 6.29 2.53
C ASN A 57 -16.63 7.51 1.83
N GLY A 58 -15.96 7.27 0.69
CA GLY A 58 -15.50 8.33 -0.20
C GLY A 58 -16.66 9.25 -0.61
N ASN A 59 -16.43 10.55 -0.64
CA ASN A 59 -17.33 11.42 -1.41
C ASN A 59 -17.26 11.00 -2.88
N GLN A 60 -18.34 11.20 -3.62
CA GLN A 60 -18.36 10.96 -5.06
C GLN A 60 -17.93 12.23 -5.80
N TYR A 61 -16.95 12.10 -6.69
CA TYR A 61 -16.39 13.19 -7.50
C TYR A 61 -16.53 12.87 -8.99
N ILE A 62 -16.67 13.90 -9.83
CA ILE A 62 -16.79 13.78 -11.28
C ILE A 62 -15.51 14.30 -11.94
N LEU A 63 -14.92 13.49 -12.80
CA LEU A 63 -13.65 13.75 -13.48
C LEU A 63 -13.86 14.48 -14.82
N GLN A 64 -12.88 15.25 -15.32
CA GLN A 64 -12.84 15.81 -16.69
C GLN A 64 -12.50 14.75 -17.72
N ASP A 65 -13.28 13.69 -17.79
CA ASP A 65 -13.07 12.68 -18.80
C ASP A 65 -14.39 12.34 -19.50
N LYS A 66 -14.47 12.70 -20.78
CA LYS A 66 -15.65 12.45 -21.62
C LYS A 66 -15.95 10.96 -21.77
N ALA A 67 -14.97 10.08 -21.54
CA ALA A 67 -15.13 8.63 -21.56
C ALA A 67 -15.53 8.05 -20.19
N MET A 68 -15.35 8.78 -19.09
CA MET A 68 -15.81 8.38 -17.75
C MET A 68 -17.02 9.20 -17.32
N ASN A 69 -18.21 8.65 -17.56
CA ASN A 69 -19.47 9.25 -17.13
C ASN A 69 -19.90 8.79 -15.72
N GLU A 70 -18.96 8.33 -14.90
CA GLU A 70 -19.21 7.71 -13.60
C GLU A 70 -18.51 8.51 -12.49
N ALA A 71 -19.20 8.69 -11.37
CA ALA A 71 -18.63 9.34 -10.20
C ALA A 71 -17.66 8.40 -9.49
N VAL A 72 -16.48 8.91 -9.13
CA VAL A 72 -15.43 8.15 -8.46
C VAL A 72 -15.40 8.44 -6.97
N ALA A 73 -15.05 7.44 -6.18
CA ALA A 73 -14.95 7.56 -4.73
C ALA A 73 -13.50 7.35 -4.28
N PRO A 74 -12.83 8.41 -3.80
CA PRO A 74 -11.55 8.28 -3.12
C PRO A 74 -11.64 7.43 -1.86
N LEU A 75 -10.74 6.46 -1.74
CA LEU A 75 -10.69 5.51 -0.64
C LEU A 75 -9.24 5.27 -0.21
N ILE A 76 -9.04 5.02 1.07
CA ILE A 76 -7.86 4.28 1.54
C ILE A 76 -8.30 2.85 1.72
N LEU A 77 -7.49 1.92 1.26
CA LEU A 77 -7.71 0.50 1.39
C LEU A 77 -6.77 -0.06 2.45
N GLN A 78 -7.28 -0.99 3.24
CA GLN A 78 -6.51 -1.71 4.23
C GLN A 78 -6.18 -3.10 3.69
N LEU A 79 -4.89 -3.41 3.63
CA LEU A 79 -4.38 -4.75 3.35
C LEU A 79 -3.72 -5.31 4.61
N ARG A 80 -3.49 -6.62 4.61
CA ARG A 80 -2.65 -7.31 5.58
C ARG A 80 -1.53 -8.02 4.85
N GLY A 81 -0.28 -7.72 5.19
CA GLY A 81 0.88 -8.49 4.71
C GLY A 81 0.80 -9.92 5.25
N ASP A 82 0.91 -10.91 4.38
CA ASP A 82 0.66 -12.31 4.79
C ASP A 82 1.79 -12.88 5.64
N ASP A 83 3.04 -12.48 5.37
CA ASP A 83 4.22 -12.94 6.13
C ASP A 83 4.46 -12.11 7.40
N SER A 84 4.19 -10.80 7.35
CA SER A 84 4.46 -9.88 8.46
C SER A 84 3.26 -9.68 9.39
N GLY A 85 2.05 -10.06 8.97
CA GLY A 85 0.80 -9.73 9.65
C GLY A 85 0.49 -8.23 9.71
N GLN A 86 1.29 -7.39 9.05
CA GLN A 86 1.24 -5.93 9.12
C GLN A 86 0.00 -5.38 8.43
N GLU A 87 -0.64 -4.38 9.04
CA GLU A 87 -1.65 -3.56 8.35
C GLU A 87 -0.99 -2.57 7.38
N ILE A 88 -1.41 -2.61 6.12
CA ILE A 88 -0.94 -1.73 5.06
C ILE A 88 -2.09 -0.82 4.65
N TYR A 89 -1.84 0.48 4.60
CA TYR A 89 -2.81 1.45 4.09
C TYR A 89 -2.39 1.85 2.70
N ALA A 90 -3.28 1.68 1.72
CA ALA A 90 -2.96 1.86 0.31
C ALA A 90 -3.98 2.73 -0.43
N TYR A 91 -3.51 3.44 -1.45
CA TYR A 91 -4.35 4.13 -2.43
C TYR A 91 -4.50 3.32 -3.71
N CYS A 92 -5.47 3.72 -4.52
CA CYS A 92 -5.82 3.18 -5.83
C CYS A 92 -4.90 3.80 -6.91
N ILE A 93 -4.33 3.00 -7.82
CA ILE A 93 -3.48 3.49 -8.93
C ILE A 93 -4.29 3.78 -10.20
N GLU A 94 -5.21 2.90 -10.61
CA GLU A 94 -6.04 3.03 -11.82
C GLU A 94 -7.50 3.40 -11.56
N VAL A 95 -7.87 4.66 -11.82
CA VAL A 95 -9.24 5.14 -11.58
C VAL A 95 -10.34 4.38 -12.33
N ASP A 96 -10.00 3.70 -13.42
CA ASP A 96 -10.94 3.02 -14.31
C ASP A 96 -10.98 1.51 -14.14
N THR A 97 -10.19 0.98 -13.20
CA THR A 97 -10.14 -0.43 -12.86
C THR A 97 -10.90 -0.64 -11.55
N PRO A 98 -11.90 -1.53 -11.53
CA PRO A 98 -12.67 -1.76 -10.31
C PRO A 98 -11.81 -2.45 -9.25
N ILE A 99 -12.11 -2.18 -7.98
CA ILE A 99 -11.67 -3.03 -6.87
C ILE A 99 -12.58 -4.25 -6.86
N LEU A 100 -12.00 -5.44 -6.87
CA LEU A 100 -12.78 -6.66 -6.68
C LEU A 100 -12.90 -6.94 -5.18
N ASP A 101 -14.07 -6.66 -4.62
CA ASP A 101 -14.35 -6.92 -3.19
C ASP A 101 -14.35 -8.44 -2.85
N SER A 102 -14.44 -9.29 -3.87
CA SER A 102 -14.40 -10.75 -3.77
C SER A 102 -13.17 -11.35 -4.44
N ILE A 103 -11.98 -11.09 -3.90
CA ILE A 103 -10.79 -11.96 -4.10
C ILE A 103 -10.74 -13.05 -2.99
N ALA A 104 -11.79 -13.10 -2.16
CA ALA A 104 -11.93 -13.98 -1.02
C ALA A 104 -11.76 -15.46 -1.40
N GLY A 105 -10.71 -16.09 -0.87
CA GLY A 105 -10.38 -17.50 -1.07
C GLY A 105 -8.95 -17.73 -1.58
N VAL A 106 -8.28 -16.70 -2.10
CA VAL A 106 -6.88 -16.78 -2.52
C VAL A 106 -6.00 -16.15 -1.45
N ARG A 107 -5.20 -16.96 -0.75
CA ARG A 107 -4.11 -16.44 0.10
C ARG A 107 -3.12 -15.70 -0.81
N GLY A 108 -2.71 -14.48 -0.45
CA GLY A 108 -1.86 -13.64 -1.30
C GLY A 108 -2.55 -13.00 -2.49
N ALA A 109 -3.79 -12.52 -2.28
CA ALA A 109 -4.62 -11.89 -3.31
C ALA A 109 -3.91 -10.74 -4.08
N TYR A 110 -2.96 -10.06 -3.44
CA TYR A 110 -2.04 -9.11 -4.06
C TYR A 110 -0.61 -9.59 -3.94
N SER A 111 0.16 -9.44 -5.02
CA SER A 111 1.61 -9.61 -5.03
C SER A 111 2.31 -8.25 -5.10
N ALA A 112 3.40 -8.09 -4.35
CA ALA A 112 4.27 -6.93 -4.51
C ALA A 112 4.84 -6.90 -5.94
N GLN A 113 4.96 -5.71 -6.51
CA GLN A 113 5.63 -5.47 -7.78
C GLN A 113 6.77 -4.48 -7.59
N ASP A 114 7.81 -4.68 -8.37
CA ASP A 114 8.92 -3.73 -8.44
C ASP A 114 8.44 -2.40 -9.04
N TRP A 115 8.85 -1.31 -8.39
CA TRP A 115 8.42 0.05 -8.73
C TRP A 115 8.85 0.48 -10.14
N GLU A 116 10.03 0.02 -10.57
CA GLU A 116 10.61 0.42 -11.84
C GLU A 116 9.98 -0.32 -13.02
N THR A 117 9.62 -1.58 -12.82
CA THR A 117 9.09 -2.47 -13.85
C THR A 117 7.56 -2.60 -13.85
N TYR A 118 6.88 -2.13 -12.81
CA TYR A 118 5.42 -2.14 -12.76
C TYR A 118 4.80 -1.42 -13.98
N THR A 119 3.87 -2.12 -14.63
CA THR A 119 3.06 -1.59 -15.74
C THR A 119 1.62 -1.43 -15.28
N SER A 120 1.07 -0.22 -15.42
CA SER A 120 -0.30 0.08 -15.01
C SER A 120 -1.34 -0.79 -15.71
N GLN A 121 -2.40 -1.15 -14.98
CA GLN A 121 -3.55 -1.90 -15.50
C GLN A 121 -4.62 -1.03 -16.17
N ALA A 122 -4.39 0.29 -16.32
CA ALA A 122 -5.41 1.21 -16.82
C ALA A 122 -5.90 0.82 -18.22
N LYS A 123 -7.18 1.09 -18.51
CA LYS A 123 -7.85 0.56 -19.72
C LYS A 123 -7.27 1.09 -21.03
N THR A 124 -6.74 2.32 -21.04
CA THR A 124 -6.20 2.96 -22.25
C THR A 124 -4.67 3.01 -22.25
N ALA A 125 -4.06 3.11 -23.43
CA ALA A 125 -2.61 3.19 -23.55
C ALA A 125 -2.07 4.51 -22.98
N GLU A 126 -2.82 5.61 -23.15
CA GLU A 126 -2.48 6.94 -22.67
C GLU A 126 -2.40 6.96 -21.15
N ARG A 127 -3.40 6.38 -20.46
CA ARG A 127 -3.42 6.28 -18.99
C ARG A 127 -2.28 5.41 -18.48
N ARG A 128 -1.94 4.32 -19.18
CA ARG A 128 -0.79 3.49 -18.82
C ARG A 128 0.53 4.24 -18.98
N ALA A 129 0.66 5.08 -20.01
CA ALA A 129 1.83 5.91 -20.22
C ALA A 129 1.98 7.01 -19.15
N SER A 130 0.86 7.57 -18.64
CA SER A 130 0.86 8.57 -17.56
C SER A 130 1.58 8.08 -16.30
N TRP A 131 1.39 6.81 -15.92
CA TRP A 131 2.12 6.19 -14.80
C TRP A 131 3.63 6.27 -14.99
N SER A 132 4.15 5.75 -16.10
CA SER A 132 5.59 5.71 -16.36
C SER A 132 6.21 7.11 -16.39
N ALA A 133 5.48 8.11 -16.89
CA ALA A 133 5.93 9.50 -16.95
C ALA A 133 5.94 10.19 -15.58
N ASN A 134 5.02 9.84 -14.67
CA ASN A 134 4.77 10.64 -13.46
C ASN A 134 4.89 9.87 -12.13
N LYS A 135 5.29 8.59 -12.12
CA LYS A 135 5.39 7.79 -10.87
C LYS A 135 6.22 8.46 -9.76
N HIS A 136 7.28 9.19 -10.08
CA HIS A 136 8.06 9.94 -9.09
C HIS A 136 7.25 11.05 -8.38
N LYS A 137 6.30 11.69 -9.08
CA LYS A 137 5.37 12.67 -8.49
C LYS A 137 4.36 11.99 -7.57
N VAL A 138 3.90 10.80 -7.96
CA VAL A 138 3.06 9.95 -7.09
C VAL A 138 3.81 9.58 -5.81
N LEU A 139 5.08 9.19 -5.90
CA LEU A 139 5.90 8.90 -4.72
C LEU A 139 6.05 10.13 -3.81
N TRP A 140 6.27 11.32 -4.39
CA TRP A 140 6.33 12.55 -3.63
C TRP A 140 5.01 12.83 -2.88
N LEU A 141 3.86 12.64 -3.54
CA LEU A 141 2.54 12.78 -2.92
C LEU A 141 2.39 11.84 -1.72
N LEU A 142 2.75 10.57 -1.86
CA LEU A 142 2.62 9.60 -0.78
C LEU A 142 3.52 9.93 0.41
N ALA A 143 4.74 10.43 0.16
CA ALA A 143 5.67 10.83 1.21
C ALA A 143 5.26 12.13 1.94
N ASN A 144 4.48 13.00 1.28
CA ASN A 144 4.18 14.35 1.77
C ASN A 144 2.71 14.62 2.08
N SER A 145 1.85 13.62 1.99
CA SER A 145 0.42 13.78 2.24
C SER A 145 -0.14 12.71 3.17
N TYR A 146 -1.46 12.71 3.36
CA TYR A 146 -2.15 11.75 4.22
C TYR A 146 -2.16 10.36 3.57
N PRO A 147 -1.97 9.25 4.30
CA PRO A 147 -1.82 9.13 5.76
C PRO A 147 -0.37 9.11 6.30
N GLN A 148 0.64 9.28 5.45
CA GLN A 148 2.03 9.31 5.88
C GLN A 148 2.30 10.49 6.82
N LYS A 149 1.68 11.64 6.55
CA LYS A 149 1.63 12.80 7.43
C LYS A 149 0.19 13.05 7.93
N PRO A 150 0.01 13.55 9.16
CA PRO A 150 -1.30 13.95 9.66
C PRO A 150 -1.94 15.01 8.75
N ALA A 151 -3.23 14.92 8.46
CA ALA A 151 -3.88 15.82 7.50
C ALA A 151 -3.74 17.30 7.87
N ARG A 152 -3.81 17.62 9.17
CA ARG A 152 -3.61 18.97 9.69
C ARG A 152 -2.24 19.55 9.32
N GLU A 153 -1.18 18.74 9.44
CA GLU A 153 0.17 19.13 9.06
C GLU A 153 0.25 19.36 7.55
N VAL A 154 -0.40 18.51 6.76
CA VAL A 154 -0.41 18.64 5.30
C VAL A 154 -1.11 19.94 4.88
N PHE A 155 -2.30 20.24 5.39
CA PHE A 155 -3.00 21.50 5.12
C PHE A 155 -2.13 22.72 5.46
N ALA A 156 -1.51 22.72 6.64
CA ALA A 156 -0.59 23.78 7.05
C ALA A 156 0.61 23.90 6.11
N SER A 157 1.20 22.76 5.70
CA SER A 157 2.34 22.73 4.78
C SER A 157 2.00 23.31 3.41
N LEU A 158 0.74 23.13 2.95
CA LEU A 158 0.22 23.69 1.71
C LEU A 158 -0.09 25.19 1.83
N GLY A 159 0.00 25.78 3.02
CA GLY A 159 -0.37 27.18 3.29
C GLY A 159 -1.87 27.41 3.22
N MET A 160 -2.67 26.40 3.59
CA MET A 160 -4.11 26.50 3.67
C MET A 160 -4.52 26.78 5.11
N GLU A 161 -5.41 27.76 5.30
CA GLU A 161 -6.06 27.93 6.59
C GLU A 161 -6.98 26.74 6.83
N LEU A 162 -6.92 26.19 8.05
CA LEU A 162 -7.85 25.14 8.43
C LEU A 162 -9.24 25.76 8.48
N PRO A 163 -10.21 25.18 7.77
CA PRO A 163 -11.54 25.73 7.76
C PRO A 163 -12.16 25.58 9.14
N THR A 164 -13.22 26.34 9.39
CA THR A 164 -14.11 26.19 10.54
C THR A 164 -15.48 25.74 10.04
N TYR A 165 -16.21 24.98 10.85
CA TYR A 165 -17.63 24.77 10.57
C TYR A 165 -18.37 26.11 10.57
N ALA A 166 -19.58 26.14 10.01
CA ALA A 166 -20.39 27.35 9.93
C ALA A 166 -20.72 27.96 11.32
N ASP A 167 -20.61 27.16 12.38
CA ASP A 167 -20.80 27.57 13.78
C ASP A 167 -19.51 28.10 14.45
N GLY A 168 -18.40 28.21 13.70
CA GLY A 168 -17.11 28.68 14.20
C GLY A 168 -16.28 27.61 14.92
N SER A 169 -16.77 26.37 15.04
CA SER A 169 -15.99 25.29 15.61
C SER A 169 -14.92 24.79 14.64
N THR A 170 -13.83 24.22 15.18
CA THR A 170 -12.73 23.68 14.36
C THR A 170 -13.07 22.29 13.84
N TYR A 171 -12.62 21.97 12.64
CA TYR A 171 -12.83 20.65 12.06
C TYR A 171 -12.25 19.53 12.91
N SER A 172 -13.03 18.45 13.02
CA SER A 172 -12.56 17.24 13.65
C SER A 172 -11.37 16.66 12.87
N GLU A 173 -10.42 16.01 13.55
CA GLU A 173 -9.32 15.30 12.88
C GLU A 173 -9.84 14.28 11.86
N LYS A 174 -10.99 13.66 12.14
CA LYS A 174 -11.64 12.72 11.22
C LYS A 174 -12.01 13.38 9.90
N ASP A 175 -12.56 14.59 9.93
CA ASP A 175 -12.99 15.30 8.72
C ASP A 175 -11.81 15.88 7.95
N LEU A 176 -10.78 16.37 8.66
CA LEU A 176 -9.51 16.76 8.03
C LEU A 176 -8.85 15.56 7.34
N ASN A 177 -8.77 14.41 8.01
CA ASN A 177 -8.23 13.18 7.44
C ASN A 177 -9.05 12.72 6.22
N ARG A 178 -10.38 12.83 6.27
CA ARG A 178 -11.24 12.51 5.14
C ARG A 178 -11.00 13.43 3.94
N ALA A 179 -10.93 14.74 4.16
CA ALA A 179 -10.73 15.69 3.08
C ALA A 179 -9.34 15.55 2.45
N MET A 180 -8.29 15.42 3.26
CA MET A 180 -6.93 15.25 2.75
C MET A 180 -6.76 13.90 2.05
N ARG A 181 -7.38 12.83 2.56
CA ARG A 181 -7.43 11.54 1.86
C ARG A 181 -8.00 11.69 0.45
N ASP A 182 -9.13 12.39 0.33
CA ASP A 182 -9.80 12.58 -0.95
C ASP A 182 -8.90 13.39 -1.90
N ALA A 183 -8.32 14.49 -1.42
CA ALA A 183 -7.37 15.31 -2.20
C ALA A 183 -6.14 14.50 -2.66
N THR A 184 -5.53 13.71 -1.77
CA THR A 184 -4.38 12.86 -2.09
C THR A 184 -4.71 11.85 -3.18
N GLN A 185 -5.79 11.08 -3.04
CA GLN A 185 -6.16 10.07 -4.05
C GLN A 185 -6.47 10.69 -5.41
N LEU A 186 -7.13 11.85 -5.43
CA LEU A 186 -7.40 12.60 -6.66
C LEU A 186 -6.09 13.06 -7.33
N ALA A 187 -5.14 13.58 -6.54
CA ALA A 187 -3.82 13.97 -7.04
C ALA A 187 -3.02 12.75 -7.55
N ILE A 188 -3.17 11.58 -6.93
CA ILE A 188 -2.58 10.33 -7.43
C ILE A 188 -3.15 9.97 -8.80
N TRP A 189 -4.47 9.97 -8.99
CA TRP A 189 -5.08 9.66 -10.29
C TRP A 189 -4.73 10.70 -11.37
N HIS A 190 -4.56 11.97 -10.99
CA HIS A 190 -4.06 13.00 -11.90
C HIS A 190 -2.71 12.61 -12.51
N PHE A 191 -1.73 12.20 -11.70
CA PHE A 191 -0.42 11.80 -12.24
C PHE A 191 -0.41 10.37 -12.81
N ALA A 192 -1.04 9.42 -12.13
CA ALA A 192 -0.99 8.00 -12.50
C ALA A 192 -1.80 7.70 -13.77
N ASN A 193 -2.87 8.45 -14.03
CA ASN A 193 -3.76 8.22 -15.16
C ASN A 193 -3.92 9.44 -16.08
N GLY A 194 -3.42 10.62 -15.73
CA GLY A 194 -3.53 11.83 -16.56
C GLY A 194 -4.94 12.41 -16.59
N ILE A 195 -5.63 12.40 -15.45
CA ILE A 195 -7.04 12.81 -15.35
C ILE A 195 -7.22 13.99 -14.40
N ASP A 196 -7.91 15.01 -14.88
CA ASP A 196 -8.21 16.22 -14.12
C ASP A 196 -9.61 16.18 -13.47
N LEU A 197 -9.80 16.99 -12.41
CA LEU A 197 -11.10 17.22 -11.80
C LEU A 197 -11.94 18.21 -12.61
N SER A 198 -13.24 17.93 -12.79
CA SER A 198 -14.11 18.80 -13.60
C SER A 198 -14.52 20.11 -12.95
N ASP A 199 -14.20 21.21 -13.63
CA ASP A 199 -14.66 22.56 -13.27
C ASP A 199 -16.18 22.69 -13.48
N ASN A 200 -16.74 21.88 -14.38
CA ASN A 200 -18.09 22.04 -14.93
C ASN A 200 -19.20 21.24 -14.21
N TRP A 201 -18.88 20.43 -13.20
CA TRP A 201 -19.86 19.66 -12.44
C TRP A 201 -19.74 19.84 -10.92
N ILE A 202 -19.60 21.10 -10.52
CA ILE A 202 -20.11 21.57 -9.23
C ILE A 202 -21.64 21.56 -9.34
N ASP A 203 -22.26 20.45 -8.99
CA ASP A 203 -23.71 20.30 -9.09
C ASP A 203 -24.41 21.17 -8.01
N GLU A 204 -24.99 22.30 -8.43
CA GLU A 204 -25.84 23.14 -7.57
C GLU A 204 -27.13 22.44 -7.11
N ALA A 205 -27.60 21.41 -7.82
CA ALA A 205 -28.77 20.60 -7.47
C ALA A 205 -28.44 19.42 -6.55
N ASN A 206 -27.19 18.91 -6.56
CA ASN A 206 -26.69 17.87 -5.64
C ASN A 206 -25.75 18.39 -4.54
N HIS A 207 -25.59 19.71 -4.40
CA HIS A 207 -24.84 20.39 -3.33
C HIS A 207 -23.35 20.01 -3.23
N THR A 208 -22.71 19.48 -4.27
CA THR A 208 -21.27 19.26 -4.28
C THR A 208 -20.55 20.45 -4.91
N ARG A 209 -20.57 21.58 -4.20
CA ARG A 209 -19.33 22.38 -4.13
C ARG A 209 -18.32 21.48 -3.47
N ILE A 210 -17.18 21.28 -4.12
CA ILE A 210 -16.07 20.52 -3.60
C ILE A 210 -15.85 21.01 -2.16
N GLY A 211 -16.18 20.16 -1.18
CA GLY A 211 -16.05 20.51 0.23
C GLY A 211 -17.28 20.84 1.07
N ARG A 212 -18.52 20.90 0.56
CA ARG A 212 -19.66 21.13 1.45
C ARG A 212 -20.05 19.83 2.17
N PHE A 213 -19.63 19.69 3.43
CA PHE A 213 -20.13 18.62 4.30
C PHE A 213 -21.62 18.84 4.57
N ALA A 214 -22.34 17.77 4.91
CA ALA A 214 -23.78 17.81 5.19
C ALA A 214 -24.16 18.80 6.31
N ASP A 215 -23.19 19.24 7.12
CA ASP A 215 -23.30 20.24 8.18
C ASP A 215 -23.06 21.70 7.71
N GLY A 216 -22.82 21.93 6.42
CA GLY A 216 -22.65 23.25 5.82
C GLY A 216 -21.21 23.80 5.86
N SER A 217 -20.26 23.03 6.38
CA SER A 217 -18.85 23.41 6.43
C SER A 217 -18.16 23.24 5.07
N GLN A 218 -17.17 24.07 4.74
CA GLN A 218 -16.43 24.08 3.47
C GLN A 218 -14.95 23.68 3.69
N ILE A 219 -14.55 22.42 3.44
CA ILE A 219 -13.12 22.13 3.19
C ILE A 219 -12.93 22.14 1.69
N ASP A 220 -12.20 23.11 1.15
CA ASP A 220 -11.93 23.14 -0.29
C ASP A 220 -10.94 22.02 -0.69
N ILE A 221 -11.50 20.84 -0.97
CA ILE A 221 -10.75 19.66 -1.41
C ILE A 221 -10.13 19.92 -2.80
N TYR A 222 -10.73 20.80 -3.61
CA TYR A 222 -10.21 21.15 -4.93
C TYR A 222 -8.95 21.98 -4.78
N GLU A 223 -8.97 22.98 -3.90
CA GLU A 223 -7.79 23.76 -3.59
C GLU A 223 -6.67 22.89 -3.02
N ALA A 224 -6.99 21.97 -2.09
CA ALA A 224 -6.01 21.03 -1.55
C ALA A 224 -5.41 20.14 -2.64
N TYR A 225 -6.25 19.61 -3.54
CA TYR A 225 -5.84 18.83 -4.71
C TYR A 225 -4.92 19.65 -5.64
N GLN A 226 -5.31 20.87 -6.00
CA GLN A 226 -4.55 21.76 -6.89
C GLN A 226 -3.18 22.08 -6.28
N ARG A 227 -3.13 22.44 -4.99
CA ARG A 227 -1.88 22.74 -4.30
C ARG A 227 -0.98 21.49 -4.19
N LEU A 228 -1.54 20.30 -3.98
CA LEU A 228 -0.78 19.05 -3.98
C LEU A 228 -0.13 18.78 -5.35
N ILE A 229 -0.87 18.95 -6.45
CA ILE A 229 -0.34 18.80 -7.81
C ILE A 229 0.76 19.81 -8.07
N GLU A 230 0.50 21.10 -7.81
CA GLU A 230 1.48 22.17 -8.05
C GLU A 230 2.80 21.91 -7.31
N ARG A 231 2.74 21.42 -6.07
CA ARG A 231 3.94 21.07 -5.30
C ARG A 231 4.64 19.83 -5.84
N ALA A 232 3.91 18.80 -6.23
CA ALA A 232 4.48 17.59 -6.81
C ALA A 232 5.15 17.84 -8.17
N GLU A 233 4.62 18.76 -8.98
CA GLU A 233 5.23 19.17 -10.25
C GLU A 233 6.57 19.90 -10.07
N LYS A 234 6.69 20.68 -8.99
CA LYS A 234 7.90 21.45 -8.65
C LYS A 234 8.90 20.67 -7.80
N ALA A 235 8.52 19.48 -7.33
CA ALA A 235 9.35 18.69 -6.45
C ALA A 235 10.58 18.12 -7.19
N PRO A 236 11.73 17.99 -6.50
CA PRO A 236 12.83 17.20 -7.04
C PRO A 236 12.38 15.74 -7.24
N VAL A 237 12.96 15.07 -8.23
CA VAL A 237 12.69 13.64 -8.46
C VAL A 237 13.11 12.87 -7.21
N VAL A 238 12.16 12.14 -6.63
CA VAL A 238 12.38 11.23 -5.50
C VAL A 238 12.43 9.81 -6.04
N GLU A 239 13.46 9.05 -5.67
CA GLU A 239 13.58 7.63 -6.01
C GLU A 239 12.89 6.76 -4.96
N ASN A 240 12.22 5.68 -5.41
CA ASN A 240 11.63 4.70 -4.51
C ASN A 240 12.74 3.75 -4.01
N VAL A 241 13.19 3.92 -2.78
CA VAL A 241 14.20 3.05 -2.16
C VAL A 241 13.51 1.94 -1.36
N THR A 242 13.58 0.72 -1.88
CA THR A 242 13.16 -0.49 -1.17
C THR A 242 14.07 -0.75 0.03
N PRO A 243 13.54 -0.86 1.26
CA PRO A 243 14.34 -1.15 2.43
C PRO A 243 15.07 -2.48 2.30
N SER A 244 16.39 -2.48 2.42
CA SER A 244 17.19 -3.69 2.44
C SER A 244 18.29 -3.59 3.49
N ILE A 245 18.63 -4.74 4.07
CA ILE A 245 19.78 -4.91 4.96
C ILE A 245 20.38 -6.30 4.74
N PHE A 246 21.69 -6.39 4.50
CA PHE A 246 22.41 -7.66 4.40
C PHE A 246 23.90 -7.46 4.64
N PHE A 247 24.62 -8.57 4.84
CA PHE A 247 26.07 -8.56 4.97
C PHE A 247 26.73 -9.13 3.72
N GLN A 248 27.54 -8.32 3.04
CA GLN A 248 28.36 -8.77 1.92
C GLN A 248 29.65 -9.41 2.44
N ASN A 249 30.12 -10.46 1.76
CA ASN A 249 31.29 -11.29 2.11
C ASN A 249 31.10 -12.25 3.30
N ALA A 250 29.86 -12.60 3.64
CA ALA A 250 29.51 -13.54 4.71
C ALA A 250 30.19 -14.93 4.61
N ASN A 251 30.48 -15.41 3.40
CA ASN A 251 30.86 -16.81 3.13
C ASN A 251 32.37 -17.02 2.88
N SER A 252 33.25 -16.37 3.64
CA SER A 252 34.71 -16.63 3.52
C SER A 252 35.13 -17.83 4.36
N THR A 253 36.07 -18.63 3.83
CA THR A 253 36.80 -19.63 4.62
C THR A 253 37.81 -18.91 5.52
N ASN A 254 37.77 -19.14 6.82
CA ASN A 254 38.65 -18.47 7.79
C ASN A 254 39.42 -19.49 8.65
N VAL A 255 40.62 -19.11 9.09
CA VAL A 255 41.49 -19.90 9.97
C VAL A 255 41.90 -19.01 11.13
N ALA A 256 41.83 -19.50 12.36
CA ALA A 256 42.30 -18.80 13.55
C ALA A 256 43.75 -18.32 13.36
N GLY A 257 44.10 -17.15 13.92
CA GLY A 257 45.41 -16.52 13.76
C GLY A 257 45.55 -15.68 12.48
N ASN A 258 44.73 -15.93 11.44
CA ASN A 258 44.70 -15.11 10.24
C ASN A 258 43.72 -13.95 10.36
N VAL A 259 43.98 -12.88 9.62
CA VAL A 259 43.06 -11.75 9.47
C VAL A 259 41.92 -12.15 8.55
N PHE A 260 40.67 -12.08 9.04
CA PHE A 260 39.52 -12.49 8.22
C PHE A 260 39.20 -11.41 7.19
N LYS A 261 38.57 -11.81 6.09
CA LYS A 261 38.10 -10.85 5.08
C LYS A 261 37.07 -9.92 5.71
N PRO A 262 37.15 -8.60 5.45
CA PRO A 262 36.16 -7.66 5.96
C PRO A 262 34.74 -7.98 5.46
N LEU A 263 33.82 -8.06 6.41
CA LEU A 263 32.39 -8.11 6.18
C LEU A 263 31.89 -6.69 5.94
N THR A 264 31.05 -6.45 4.94
CA THR A 264 30.50 -5.12 4.66
C THR A 264 29.00 -5.09 4.93
N LEU A 265 28.53 -4.17 5.76
CA LEU A 265 27.09 -3.91 5.92
C LEU A 265 26.57 -3.22 4.66
N LYS A 266 25.53 -3.78 4.06
CA LYS A 266 24.73 -3.14 3.04
C LYS A 266 23.36 -2.82 3.60
N SER A 267 22.97 -1.55 3.58
CA SER A 267 21.71 -1.12 4.18
C SER A 267 21.17 0.17 3.54
N THR A 268 19.85 0.30 3.45
CA THR A 268 19.17 1.53 3.01
C THR A 268 18.86 2.49 4.14
N ALA A 269 19.10 2.09 5.40
CA ALA A 269 18.91 2.91 6.59
C ALA A 269 20.00 2.62 7.63
N PRO A 270 20.29 3.53 8.57
CA PRO A 270 21.17 3.24 9.68
C PRO A 270 20.69 2.02 10.48
N ALA A 271 21.62 1.11 10.81
CA ALA A 271 21.34 -0.13 11.53
C ALA A 271 22.04 -0.18 12.88
N ASN A 272 21.48 -0.91 13.83
CA ASN A 272 22.20 -1.37 15.00
C ASN A 272 22.85 -2.71 14.67
N VAL A 273 24.11 -2.90 15.07
CA VAL A 273 24.86 -4.15 14.83
C VAL A 273 25.20 -4.77 16.19
N ASN A 274 24.87 -6.04 16.35
CA ASN A 274 25.08 -6.78 17.60
C ASN A 274 25.87 -8.06 17.32
N VAL A 275 26.91 -8.30 18.12
CA VAL A 275 27.71 -9.53 18.11
C VAL A 275 28.23 -9.83 19.52
N SER A 276 28.29 -11.10 19.88
CA SER A 276 28.97 -11.59 21.09
C SER A 276 30.25 -12.31 20.68
N LEU A 277 31.40 -11.68 20.91
CA LEU A 277 32.70 -12.21 20.49
C LEU A 277 33.21 -13.27 21.48
N PRO A 278 33.83 -14.37 20.99
CA PRO A 278 34.49 -15.34 21.86
C PRO A 278 35.74 -14.73 22.52
N GLU A 279 36.23 -15.39 23.57
CA GLU A 279 37.39 -14.92 24.33
C GLU A 279 38.62 -14.70 23.43
N GLY A 280 39.26 -13.53 23.58
CA GLY A 280 40.43 -13.14 22.81
C GLY A 280 40.17 -12.69 21.38
N ALA A 281 38.94 -12.83 20.85
CA ALA A 281 38.59 -12.31 19.53
C ALA A 281 38.27 -10.81 19.57
N THR A 282 38.56 -10.12 18.47
CA THR A 282 38.34 -8.67 18.32
C THR A 282 37.54 -8.38 17.05
N LEU A 283 36.66 -7.37 17.13
CA LEU A 283 35.99 -6.81 15.97
C LEU A 283 36.50 -5.39 15.74
N THR A 284 37.05 -5.14 14.56
CA THR A 284 37.42 -3.78 14.14
C THR A 284 36.34 -3.21 13.23
N VAL A 285 35.78 -2.06 13.61
CA VAL A 285 34.77 -1.34 12.83
C VAL A 285 35.25 0.10 12.63
N SER A 286 35.40 0.52 11.37
CA SER A 286 35.89 1.87 11.02
C SER A 286 37.20 2.25 11.75
N GLY A 287 38.11 1.28 11.94
CA GLY A 287 39.40 1.47 12.60
C GLY A 287 39.36 1.45 14.14
N LYS A 288 38.19 1.27 14.76
CA LYS A 288 38.06 1.08 16.20
C LYS A 288 37.87 -0.38 16.54
N GLU A 289 38.64 -0.86 17.51
CA GLU A 289 38.60 -2.25 18.00
C GLU A 289 37.62 -2.41 19.16
N TYR A 290 36.94 -3.56 19.19
CA TYR A 290 35.96 -3.96 20.20
C TYR A 290 36.16 -5.43 20.61
N THR A 291 35.84 -5.76 21.86
CA THR A 291 35.92 -7.11 22.45
C THR A 291 34.65 -7.45 23.23
N GLY A 292 34.39 -8.74 23.47
CA GLY A 292 33.22 -9.22 24.21
C GLY A 292 31.89 -8.95 23.50
N ASP A 293 30.87 -8.51 24.25
CA ASP A 293 29.57 -8.13 23.69
C ASP A 293 29.64 -6.74 23.06
N VAL A 294 29.51 -6.70 21.73
CA VAL A 294 29.57 -5.46 20.95
C VAL A 294 28.17 -5.08 20.49
N LYS A 295 27.76 -3.85 20.83
CA LYS A 295 26.53 -3.23 20.37
C LYS A 295 26.86 -1.88 19.74
N LEU A 296 26.70 -1.78 18.43
CA LEU A 296 26.89 -0.55 17.67
C LEU A 296 25.54 -0.01 17.25
N THR A 297 25.38 1.31 17.30
CA THR A 297 24.16 1.99 16.88
C THR A 297 24.43 2.88 15.68
N ALA A 298 23.42 3.08 14.83
CA ALA A 298 23.49 3.95 13.66
C ALA A 298 24.65 3.65 12.69
N VAL A 299 24.98 2.36 12.49
CA VAL A 299 25.94 1.90 11.50
C VAL A 299 25.36 2.11 10.10
N THR A 300 26.10 2.78 9.22
CA THR A 300 25.62 3.19 7.89
C THR A 300 26.03 2.21 6.80
N ASP A 301 25.40 2.34 5.63
CA ASP A 301 25.77 1.59 4.42
C ASP A 301 27.26 1.64 4.12
N GLY A 302 27.82 0.51 3.66
CA GLY A 302 29.22 0.39 3.28
C GLY A 302 30.19 0.25 4.45
N THR A 303 29.72 0.27 5.71
CA THR A 303 30.60 0.07 6.87
C THR A 303 31.23 -1.31 6.84
N THR A 304 32.56 -1.36 6.90
CA THR A 304 33.34 -2.59 6.95
C THR A 304 33.62 -3.00 8.40
N MET A 305 33.48 -4.29 8.69
CA MET A 305 33.75 -4.91 9.97
C MET A 305 34.73 -6.06 9.75
N GLN A 306 35.83 -6.06 10.49
CA GLN A 306 36.87 -7.07 10.38
C GLN A 306 37.01 -7.83 11.69
N LEU A 307 36.76 -9.14 11.62
CA LEU A 307 36.93 -10.04 12.75
C LEU A 307 38.36 -10.59 12.77
N ALA A 308 38.98 -10.61 13.95
CA ALA A 308 40.23 -11.30 14.19
C ALA A 308 40.05 -12.29 15.35
N VAL A 309 40.53 -13.52 15.17
CA VAL A 309 40.46 -14.59 16.16
C VAL A 309 41.89 -15.05 16.44
N PRO A 310 42.31 -15.17 17.71
CA PRO A 310 43.68 -15.54 18.05
C PRO A 310 44.02 -16.95 17.56
N SER A 311 45.29 -17.19 17.20
CA SER A 311 45.78 -18.48 16.69
C SER A 311 45.52 -19.66 17.63
N SER A 312 45.51 -19.40 18.94
CA SER A 312 45.21 -20.39 19.97
C SER A 312 43.74 -20.80 20.05
N ALA A 313 42.83 -20.13 19.32
CA ALA A 313 41.42 -20.45 19.35
C ALA A 313 41.14 -21.78 18.66
N ALA A 314 40.28 -22.60 19.29
CA ALA A 314 39.71 -23.77 18.65
C ALA A 314 38.82 -23.36 17.46
N ALA A 315 38.50 -24.34 16.60
CA ALA A 315 37.51 -24.15 15.55
C ALA A 315 36.16 -23.70 16.16
N GLY A 316 35.50 -22.75 15.52
CA GLY A 316 34.33 -22.12 16.09
C GLY A 316 33.56 -21.24 15.10
N SER A 317 32.54 -20.57 15.63
CA SER A 317 31.66 -19.70 14.87
C SER A 317 31.18 -18.52 15.70
N VAL A 318 30.91 -17.39 15.06
CA VAL A 318 30.24 -16.25 15.67
C VAL A 318 29.10 -15.77 14.78
N GLU A 319 27.94 -15.47 15.37
CA GLU A 319 26.82 -14.84 14.67
C GLU A 319 26.92 -13.32 14.81
N ILE A 320 26.86 -12.62 13.69
CA ILE A 320 26.71 -11.17 13.62
C ILE A 320 25.29 -10.88 13.16
N SER A 321 24.61 -10.02 13.89
CA SER A 321 23.27 -9.56 13.54
C SER A 321 23.25 -8.04 13.34
N ALA A 322 22.44 -7.58 12.40
CA ALA A 322 22.11 -6.18 12.26
C ALA A 322 20.58 -6.00 12.22
N ASP A 323 20.09 -4.99 12.92
CA ASP A 323 18.70 -4.56 12.87
C ASP A 323 18.63 -3.11 12.42
N ALA A 324 17.88 -2.83 11.36
CA ALA A 324 17.52 -1.46 10.98
C ALA A 324 16.02 -1.29 11.10
N GLN A 325 15.57 -0.06 11.34
CA GLN A 325 14.18 0.28 11.12
C GLN A 325 13.97 0.36 9.60
N GLY A 326 13.36 -0.68 9.03
CA GLY A 326 13.05 -0.78 7.61
C GLY A 326 11.57 -1.06 7.44
N GLN A 327 10.94 -0.42 6.46
CA GLN A 327 9.53 -0.65 6.17
C GLN A 327 9.42 -1.97 5.37
N PRO A 328 8.75 -3.03 5.86
CA PRO A 328 8.55 -4.27 5.07
C PRO A 328 7.75 -4.00 3.80
N SER A 329 6.99 -2.91 3.81
CA SER A 329 6.26 -2.33 2.70
C SER A 329 6.49 -0.82 2.74
N PRO A 330 7.58 -0.30 2.14
CA PRO A 330 7.81 1.14 2.09
C PRO A 330 6.64 1.87 1.44
N VAL A 331 6.57 3.17 1.73
CA VAL A 331 5.71 4.07 0.95
C VAL A 331 6.06 3.88 -0.52
N GLY A 332 5.05 3.64 -1.36
CA GLY A 332 5.24 3.37 -2.78
C GLY A 332 5.38 1.90 -3.17
N THR A 333 5.30 0.91 -2.27
CA THR A 333 5.16 -0.50 -2.72
C THR A 333 3.89 -0.64 -3.55
N VAL A 334 4.02 -1.19 -4.76
CA VAL A 334 2.88 -1.51 -5.62
C VAL A 334 2.39 -2.92 -5.31
N TRP A 335 1.09 -3.04 -5.09
CA TRP A 335 0.37 -4.29 -4.87
C TRP A 335 -0.48 -4.58 -6.09
N TYR A 336 -0.14 -5.62 -6.81
CA TYR A 336 -0.82 -6.03 -8.03
C TYR A 336 -1.76 -7.21 -7.78
N ALA A 337 -2.96 -7.11 -8.32
CA ALA A 337 -3.89 -8.22 -8.41
C ALA A 337 -4.51 -8.23 -9.80
N LYS A 338 -4.40 -9.35 -10.52
CA LYS A 338 -4.94 -9.45 -11.87
C LYS A 338 -6.46 -9.26 -11.85
N GLY A 339 -6.95 -8.27 -12.61
CA GLY A 339 -8.39 -8.01 -12.75
C GLY A 339 -9.02 -7.18 -11.63
N SER A 340 -8.26 -6.88 -10.57
CA SER A 340 -8.58 -5.83 -9.60
C SER A 340 -7.61 -4.67 -9.82
N GLN A 341 -7.99 -3.47 -9.40
CA GLN A 341 -7.09 -2.32 -9.43
C GLN A 341 -5.82 -2.58 -8.63
N SER A 342 -4.68 -2.11 -9.12
CA SER A 342 -3.43 -2.14 -8.37
C SER A 342 -3.43 -1.06 -7.30
N LEU A 343 -2.81 -1.38 -6.16
CA LEU A 343 -2.78 -0.51 -4.99
C LEU A 343 -1.36 -0.06 -4.68
N ILE A 344 -1.22 1.04 -3.98
CA ILE A 344 0.09 1.61 -3.63
C ILE A 344 0.15 1.96 -2.15
N THR A 345 1.17 1.45 -1.45
CA THR A 345 1.35 1.71 -0.02
C THR A 345 1.47 3.21 0.24
N ALA A 346 0.55 3.73 1.05
CA ALA A 346 0.40 5.14 1.40
C ALA A 346 0.80 5.45 2.84
N LYS A 347 0.77 4.44 3.72
CA LYS A 347 1.39 4.50 5.05
C LYS A 347 2.33 3.32 5.20
N ALA A 348 3.59 3.61 5.43
CA ALA A 348 4.52 2.57 5.83
C ALA A 348 4.40 2.34 7.35
N VAL A 349 4.32 1.08 7.78
CA VAL A 349 4.43 0.73 9.20
C VAL A 349 5.87 0.31 9.46
N THR A 350 6.57 1.11 10.25
CA THR A 350 7.97 0.86 10.59
C THR A 350 8.05 -0.49 11.26
N GLN A 351 8.78 -1.44 10.66
CA GLN A 351 9.20 -2.65 11.35
C GLN A 351 10.72 -2.73 11.37
N HIS A 352 11.24 -3.69 12.12
CA HIS A 352 12.65 -3.99 12.16
C HIS A 352 12.96 -4.92 10.99
N VAL A 353 13.80 -4.48 10.06
CA VAL A 353 14.46 -5.38 9.11
C VAL A 353 15.72 -5.91 9.78
N MET A 354 15.93 -7.23 9.73
CA MET A 354 17.08 -7.87 10.36
C MET A 354 17.90 -8.64 9.33
N ALA A 355 19.22 -8.52 9.43
CA ALA A 355 20.18 -9.38 8.76
C ALA A 355 20.95 -10.19 9.81
N LYS A 356 21.24 -11.45 9.50
CA LYS A 356 22.11 -12.30 10.30
C LYS A 356 23.10 -13.00 9.40
N THR A 357 24.33 -13.14 9.87
CA THR A 357 25.34 -13.98 9.22
C THR A 357 26.19 -14.69 10.25
N THR A 358 26.63 -15.90 9.92
CA THR A 358 27.55 -16.67 10.76
C THR A 358 28.92 -16.70 10.11
N ILE A 359 29.94 -16.29 10.85
CA ILE A 359 31.34 -16.41 10.43
C ILE A 359 31.92 -17.65 11.11
N ASN A 360 32.40 -18.60 10.31
CA ASN A 360 33.02 -19.84 10.79
C ASN A 360 34.54 -19.79 10.57
N TRP A 361 35.30 -20.44 11.44
CA TRP A 361 36.74 -20.65 11.29
C TRP A 361 37.19 -22.03 11.76
N THR A 362 38.29 -22.51 11.17
CA THR A 362 39.02 -23.68 11.69
C THR A 362 40.15 -23.24 12.62
N ALA A 363 40.61 -24.14 13.48
CA ALA A 363 41.83 -23.92 14.26
C ALA A 363 43.05 -23.78 13.32
N GLU A 364 44.07 -23.05 13.76
CA GLU A 364 45.34 -23.02 13.06
C GLU A 364 45.97 -24.43 13.08
N PRO A 365 46.51 -24.94 11.95
CA PRO A 365 47.23 -26.21 11.95
C PRO A 365 48.37 -26.15 12.95
N ALA A 366 48.44 -27.13 13.85
CA ALA A 366 49.57 -27.26 14.77
C ALA A 366 50.87 -27.33 13.96
N ALA A 367 51.86 -26.52 14.34
CA ALA A 367 53.20 -26.62 13.75
C ALA A 367 53.68 -28.07 13.86
N PRO A 368 54.23 -28.66 12.77
CA PRO A 368 54.77 -30.01 12.85
C PRO A 368 55.80 -30.07 13.97
N ALA A 369 55.71 -31.10 14.82
CA ALA A 369 56.67 -31.30 15.89
C ALA A 369 58.10 -31.26 15.31
N PRO A 370 59.08 -30.65 16.00
CA PRO A 370 60.47 -30.68 15.56
C PRO A 370 60.86 -32.14 15.28
N VAL A 371 61.24 -32.42 14.04
CA VAL A 371 61.81 -33.72 13.69
C VAL A 371 63.15 -33.77 14.43
N GLU A 372 63.25 -34.62 15.46
CA GLU A 372 64.55 -34.91 16.06
C GLU A 372 65.50 -35.37 14.95
N PRO A 373 66.75 -34.86 14.87
CA PRO A 373 67.71 -35.32 13.89
C PRO A 373 67.97 -36.81 14.15
N THR A 374 67.44 -37.65 13.27
CA THR A 374 67.79 -39.07 13.24
C THR A 374 69.20 -39.18 12.66
N THR A 375 70.15 -39.57 13.51
CA THR A 375 71.48 -39.99 13.07
C THR A 375 71.32 -41.10 12.02
N PRO A 376 71.83 -40.94 10.79
CA PRO A 376 71.67 -41.96 9.77
C PRO A 376 72.43 -43.22 10.17
N ALA A 377 71.70 -44.34 10.25
CA ALA A 377 72.31 -45.66 10.36
C ALA A 377 73.06 -46.00 9.05
N PRO A 378 74.20 -46.70 9.12
CA PRO A 378 75.02 -46.98 7.95
C PRO A 378 74.26 -47.84 6.93
N THR A 379 74.21 -47.33 5.71
CA THR A 379 73.53 -47.96 4.57
C THR A 379 74.33 -49.18 4.09
N ALA A 380 73.71 -50.36 4.14
CA ALA A 380 74.23 -51.54 3.44
C ALA A 380 73.97 -51.40 1.92
N PRO A 381 74.90 -51.82 1.05
CA PRO A 381 74.72 -51.70 -0.39
C PRO A 381 73.64 -52.66 -0.89
N VAL A 382 72.63 -52.11 -1.57
CA VAL A 382 71.55 -52.88 -2.19
C VAL A 382 71.83 -52.98 -3.69
N THR A 383 71.95 -54.22 -4.18
CA THR A 383 72.10 -54.56 -5.61
C THR A 383 70.84 -54.19 -6.39
N PRO A 384 70.90 -53.54 -7.58
CA PRO A 384 69.71 -53.18 -8.34
C PRO A 384 69.07 -54.41 -8.99
N ALA A 385 67.75 -54.56 -8.82
CA ALA A 385 66.93 -55.49 -9.60
C ALA A 385 66.54 -54.87 -10.97
N PRO A 386 66.32 -55.68 -12.02
CA PRO A 386 66.16 -55.20 -13.38
C PRO A 386 64.79 -54.55 -13.64
N VAL A 387 64.82 -53.50 -14.46
CA VAL A 387 63.68 -52.71 -14.93
C VAL A 387 62.88 -53.50 -15.96
N VAL A 388 61.56 -53.63 -15.76
CA VAL A 388 60.60 -54.12 -16.76
C VAL A 388 59.85 -52.90 -17.33
N PRO A 389 59.75 -52.73 -18.66
CA PRO A 389 59.03 -51.60 -19.24
C PRO A 389 57.51 -51.85 -19.24
N THR A 390 56.74 -50.87 -18.77
CA THR A 390 55.27 -50.86 -18.89
C THR A 390 54.83 -50.05 -20.11
N THR A 391 54.04 -50.71 -20.96
CA THR A 391 53.40 -50.19 -22.17
C THR A 391 52.30 -49.16 -21.84
N PRO A 392 52.17 -48.04 -22.56
CA PRO A 392 51.09 -47.08 -22.34
C PRO A 392 49.75 -47.57 -22.93
N ALA A 393 48.66 -47.31 -22.21
CA ALA A 393 47.28 -47.61 -22.62
C ALA A 393 46.75 -46.60 -23.68
N PRO A 394 45.76 -47.00 -24.51
CA PRO A 394 45.36 -46.26 -25.70
C PRO A 394 44.37 -45.11 -25.40
N VAL A 395 44.52 -44.04 -26.17
CA VAL A 395 43.67 -42.83 -26.16
C VAL A 395 42.40 -43.08 -26.99
N GLN A 396 41.22 -42.78 -26.45
CA GLN A 396 39.97 -42.81 -27.20
C GLN A 396 39.73 -41.51 -27.99
N PRO A 397 39.13 -41.58 -29.19
CA PRO A 397 38.84 -40.40 -30.01
C PRO A 397 37.52 -39.72 -29.60
N THR A 398 37.51 -38.39 -29.61
CA THR A 398 36.32 -37.56 -29.43
C THR A 398 35.63 -37.27 -30.77
N THR A 399 34.31 -37.45 -30.81
CA THR A 399 33.44 -37.16 -31.96
C THR A 399 33.02 -35.68 -31.96
N PRO A 400 33.04 -34.96 -33.10
CA PRO A 400 32.58 -33.56 -33.14
C PRO A 400 31.05 -33.43 -33.20
N ALA A 401 30.50 -32.45 -32.48
CA ALA A 401 29.09 -32.08 -32.52
C ALA A 401 28.74 -31.22 -33.77
N PRO A 402 27.51 -31.32 -34.32
CA PRO A 402 27.14 -30.62 -35.55
C PRO A 402 26.75 -29.14 -35.33
N ALA A 403 26.96 -28.35 -36.40
CA ALA A 403 26.73 -26.90 -36.47
C ALA A 403 25.23 -26.51 -36.51
N PRO A 404 24.86 -25.29 -36.06
CA PRO A 404 23.47 -24.83 -36.06
C PRO A 404 22.99 -24.39 -37.45
N VAL A 405 21.77 -24.80 -37.79
CA VAL A 405 21.03 -24.44 -39.02
C VAL A 405 20.21 -23.18 -38.76
N VAL A 406 20.34 -22.19 -39.64
CA VAL A 406 19.50 -20.99 -39.73
C VAL A 406 18.28 -21.29 -40.60
N PRO A 407 17.05 -20.95 -40.18
CA PRO A 407 15.93 -20.80 -41.09
C PRO A 407 15.60 -19.32 -41.37
N THR A 408 15.45 -19.07 -42.66
CA THR A 408 15.15 -17.84 -43.37
C THR A 408 13.75 -17.26 -43.14
N THR A 409 13.66 -15.94 -43.15
CA THR A 409 12.44 -15.12 -43.28
C THR A 409 11.69 -15.43 -44.58
N PRO A 410 10.34 -15.41 -44.56
CA PRO A 410 9.59 -14.94 -45.74
C PRO A 410 8.75 -13.68 -45.49
N ALA A 411 8.60 -12.93 -46.58
CA ALA A 411 8.07 -11.58 -46.71
C ALA A 411 6.54 -11.44 -46.53
N ALA A 412 6.14 -10.20 -46.27
CA ALA A 412 4.77 -9.69 -46.29
C ALA A 412 4.10 -9.75 -47.68
N PRO A 413 2.76 -9.69 -47.72
CA PRO A 413 2.06 -8.96 -48.76
C PRO A 413 1.14 -7.84 -48.21
N ALA A 414 0.91 -6.87 -49.10
CA ALA A 414 0.33 -5.54 -48.94
C ALA A 414 -1.22 -5.53 -48.75
N PRO A 415 -1.82 -4.37 -48.41
CA PRO A 415 -3.22 -4.25 -48.00
C PRO A 415 -4.19 -4.12 -49.19
N VAL A 416 -5.44 -4.54 -48.97
CA VAL A 416 -6.54 -4.41 -49.93
C VAL A 416 -7.72 -3.68 -49.26
N GLU A 417 -7.99 -2.45 -49.72
CA GLU A 417 -9.30 -1.76 -49.67
C GLU A 417 -10.07 -2.11 -50.97
N PRO A 418 -11.35 -1.73 -51.22
CA PRO A 418 -12.38 -1.09 -50.39
C PRO A 418 -13.79 -1.75 -50.55
N THR A 419 -14.80 -1.36 -49.75
CA THR A 419 -16.10 -0.79 -50.22
C THR A 419 -17.10 -0.53 -49.09
N ALA A 420 -17.77 0.63 -49.17
CA ALA A 420 -18.95 1.03 -48.39
C ALA A 420 -20.22 0.26 -48.82
N PRO A 421 -21.30 0.28 -48.00
CA PRO A 421 -22.40 1.18 -48.38
C PRO A 421 -23.20 1.83 -47.24
N THR A 422 -23.55 3.10 -47.49
CA THR A 422 -24.82 3.82 -47.23
C THR A 422 -25.56 3.73 -45.89
N THR A 423 -25.63 4.93 -45.29
CA THR A 423 -26.64 5.51 -44.38
C THR A 423 -28.11 5.20 -44.73
N PRO A 424 -28.98 5.10 -43.70
CA PRO A 424 -30.19 5.91 -43.68
C PRO A 424 -30.31 6.77 -42.42
N ALA A 425 -30.94 7.94 -42.62
CA ALA A 425 -31.06 9.06 -41.71
C ALA A 425 -31.89 8.77 -40.43
N PRO A 426 -31.60 9.42 -39.29
CA PRO A 426 -32.57 9.60 -38.22
C PRO A 426 -33.42 10.85 -38.50
N SER A 427 -34.73 10.62 -38.63
CA SER A 427 -35.77 11.63 -38.69
C SER A 427 -35.88 12.42 -37.38
N THR A 428 -35.86 13.74 -37.49
CA THR A 428 -36.17 14.72 -36.44
C THR A 428 -37.65 14.71 -36.05
N PRO A 429 -38.00 14.73 -34.75
CA PRO A 429 -39.26 15.32 -34.29
C PRO A 429 -39.02 16.75 -33.79
N ALA A 430 -39.87 17.65 -34.25
CA ALA A 430 -39.86 19.09 -33.97
C ALA A 430 -40.10 19.45 -32.48
N PRO A 431 -39.66 20.63 -32.02
CA PRO A 431 -39.86 21.10 -30.65
C PRO A 431 -41.32 21.52 -30.39
N ALA A 432 -41.92 21.02 -29.32
CA ALA A 432 -43.19 21.53 -28.82
C ALA A 432 -43.01 22.90 -28.15
N ALA A 433 -43.91 23.82 -28.50
CA ALA A 433 -43.95 25.22 -28.10
C ALA A 433 -44.10 25.47 -26.58
N PRO A 434 -43.64 26.63 -26.08
CA PRO A 434 -43.76 27.00 -24.67
C PRO A 434 -45.20 27.40 -24.30
N ARG A 435 -45.68 26.88 -23.16
CA ARG A 435 -46.97 27.23 -22.56
C ARG A 435 -46.86 28.56 -21.83
N LYS A 436 -47.74 29.49 -22.20
CA LYS A 436 -47.93 30.84 -21.65
C LYS A 436 -48.11 30.83 -20.12
N GLU A 437 -47.22 31.50 -19.41
CA GLU A 437 -47.42 31.91 -18.01
C GLU A 437 -48.15 33.26 -18.00
N LYS A 438 -49.27 33.31 -17.27
CA LYS A 438 -50.18 34.45 -17.21
C LYS A 438 -49.89 35.23 -15.93
N ASN A 439 -49.55 36.51 -16.12
CA ASN A 439 -49.42 37.58 -15.13
C ASN A 439 -50.13 37.36 -13.78
N ARG A 440 -49.38 37.46 -12.68
CA ARG A 440 -49.92 37.92 -11.39
C ARG A 440 -49.05 39.04 -10.84
N ALA A 441 -49.74 40.15 -10.60
CA ALA A 441 -49.22 41.47 -10.28
C ALA A 441 -48.33 41.55 -9.03
N GLU A 442 -47.37 42.48 -9.10
CA GLU A 442 -46.57 42.99 -8.00
C GLU A 442 -47.45 43.57 -6.88
N GLN A 443 -47.18 43.15 -5.65
CA GLN A 443 -47.56 43.85 -4.42
C GLN A 443 -46.37 43.85 -3.43
N PRO A 444 -46.25 44.89 -2.59
CA PRO A 444 -44.98 45.33 -2.03
C PRO A 444 -44.44 44.43 -0.92
N LYS A 445 -43.11 44.24 -0.91
CA LYS A 445 -42.35 43.41 0.05
C LYS A 445 -42.49 43.93 1.49
N LYS A 446 -43.31 43.24 2.30
CA LYS A 446 -43.12 43.15 3.76
C LYS A 446 -42.01 42.13 4.02
N VAL A 447 -40.89 42.56 4.61
CA VAL A 447 -39.81 41.66 5.04
C VAL A 447 -40.34 40.73 6.14
N ARG A 448 -40.83 39.56 5.75
CA ARG A 448 -41.03 38.42 6.66
C ARG A 448 -39.71 37.66 6.73
N LYS A 449 -39.16 37.53 7.93
CA LYS A 449 -38.06 36.61 8.25
C LYS A 449 -38.43 35.24 7.65
N ALA A 450 -37.66 34.77 6.67
CA ALA A 450 -37.97 33.52 5.98
C ALA A 450 -38.02 32.37 7.00
N ALA A 451 -39.16 31.68 7.08
CA ALA A 451 -39.30 30.53 7.94
C ALA A 451 -38.37 29.42 7.44
N THR A 452 -37.61 28.81 8.35
CA THR A 452 -36.74 27.68 8.03
C THR A 452 -37.57 26.56 7.37
N PRO A 453 -37.13 26.00 6.23
CA PRO A 453 -37.86 24.90 5.60
C PRO A 453 -37.95 23.71 6.56
N MET A 454 -39.12 23.09 6.66
CA MET A 454 -39.32 21.88 7.46
C MET A 454 -39.15 20.64 6.57
N VAL A 455 -38.49 19.61 7.09
CA VAL A 455 -38.30 18.32 6.41
C VAL A 455 -38.94 17.19 7.20
N THR A 456 -39.47 16.22 6.48
CA THR A 456 -40.06 15.01 7.06
C THR A 456 -39.06 13.86 6.94
N ARG A 457 -38.73 13.22 8.06
CA ARG A 457 -37.81 12.09 8.16
C ARG A 457 -38.53 10.90 8.80
N THR A 458 -38.25 9.70 8.32
CA THR A 458 -38.89 8.47 8.82
C THR A 458 -37.84 7.50 9.33
N PHE A 459 -38.09 6.93 10.50
CA PHE A 459 -37.18 6.05 11.22
C PHE A 459 -37.87 4.74 11.61
N GLN A 460 -37.16 3.63 11.53
CA GLN A 460 -37.48 2.40 12.24
C GLN A 460 -36.74 2.42 13.57
N VAL A 461 -37.47 2.31 14.67
CA VAL A 461 -36.89 2.24 16.01
C VAL A 461 -37.09 0.83 16.53
N ASP A 462 -35.99 0.11 16.70
CA ASP A 462 -35.93 -1.28 17.12
C ASP A 462 -35.43 -1.38 18.55
N ARG A 463 -36.17 -2.10 19.38
CA ARG A 463 -35.78 -2.52 20.72
C ARG A 463 -35.31 -3.97 20.66
N TYR A 464 -34.00 -4.19 20.67
CA TYR A 464 -33.36 -5.50 20.68
C TYR A 464 -33.15 -6.00 22.11
N MET A 465 -33.49 -7.27 22.36
CA MET A 465 -33.34 -7.94 23.67
C MET A 465 -32.56 -9.26 23.54
N PRO A 466 -31.23 -9.22 23.34
CA PRO A 466 -30.42 -10.43 23.24
C PRO A 466 -30.49 -11.27 24.52
N GLN A 467 -30.78 -12.56 24.40
CA GLN A 467 -30.88 -13.50 25.53
C GLN A 467 -29.58 -14.27 25.78
N ASN A 468 -28.70 -14.32 24.79
CA ASN A 468 -27.43 -15.04 24.87
C ASN A 468 -26.29 -14.24 24.21
N ALA A 469 -25.06 -14.68 24.43
CA ALA A 469 -23.87 -13.99 23.95
C ALA A 469 -23.78 -13.90 22.43
N VAL A 470 -24.32 -14.88 21.69
CA VAL A 470 -24.34 -14.86 20.22
C VAL A 470 -25.26 -13.75 19.71
N GLN A 471 -26.46 -13.65 20.26
CA GLN A 471 -27.39 -12.57 19.94
C GLN A 471 -26.83 -11.20 20.35
N ALA A 472 -26.18 -11.11 21.51
CA ALA A 472 -25.56 -9.86 21.96
C ALA A 472 -24.47 -9.39 20.98
N ARG A 473 -23.58 -10.30 20.55
CA ARG A 473 -22.59 -10.01 19.50
C ARG A 473 -23.24 -9.61 18.18
N GLY A 474 -24.32 -10.29 17.80
CA GLY A 474 -25.10 -9.94 16.61
C GLY A 474 -25.68 -8.53 16.69
N VAL A 475 -26.31 -8.15 17.81
CA VAL A 475 -26.88 -6.81 18.01
C VAL A 475 -25.79 -5.74 18.00
N ALA A 476 -24.64 -5.99 18.64
CA ALA A 476 -23.48 -5.10 18.58
C ALA A 476 -22.87 -4.98 17.17
N ALA A 477 -23.15 -5.95 16.28
CA ALA A 477 -22.66 -5.91 14.91
C ALA A 477 -23.57 -5.15 13.95
N LEU A 478 -24.86 -4.96 14.30
CA LEU A 478 -25.85 -4.38 13.39
C LEU A 478 -25.49 -2.96 12.95
N ASP A 479 -24.85 -2.15 13.79
CA ASP A 479 -24.47 -0.76 13.47
C ASP A 479 -22.98 -0.58 13.13
N ASN A 480 -22.23 -1.68 12.97
CA ASN A 480 -20.79 -1.63 12.65
C ASN A 480 -20.52 -1.00 11.29
N ASP A 481 -21.26 -1.38 10.26
CA ASP A 481 -21.18 -0.79 8.91
C ASP A 481 -22.09 0.46 8.75
N GLY A 482 -22.85 0.79 9.81
CA GLY A 482 -23.72 1.96 9.87
C GLY A 482 -25.00 1.84 9.04
N VAL A 483 -25.33 0.64 8.55
CA VAL A 483 -26.55 0.40 7.77
C VAL A 483 -27.27 -0.86 8.23
N LEU A 484 -28.58 -0.91 8.02
CA LEU A 484 -29.39 -2.11 8.22
C LEU A 484 -29.95 -2.57 6.87
N LYS A 485 -29.46 -3.72 6.40
CA LYS A 485 -29.91 -4.37 5.16
C LYS A 485 -31.17 -5.20 5.40
N TYR A 486 -31.86 -5.53 4.32
CA TYR A 486 -33.07 -6.35 4.39
C TYR A 486 -32.77 -7.70 5.05
N ARG A 487 -33.45 -8.00 6.16
CA ARG A 487 -33.31 -9.24 6.96
C ARG A 487 -31.96 -9.44 7.65
N GLU A 488 -31.15 -8.40 7.79
CA GLU A 488 -29.88 -8.49 8.51
C GLU A 488 -30.10 -8.80 10.00
N ASP A 489 -31.12 -8.20 10.60
CA ASP A 489 -31.53 -8.45 11.98
C ASP A 489 -32.48 -9.65 12.15
N LYS A 490 -32.58 -10.54 11.14
CA LYS A 490 -33.49 -11.70 11.19
C LYS A 490 -33.28 -12.60 12.40
N PHE A 491 -32.07 -12.65 12.93
CA PHE A 491 -31.73 -13.42 14.12
C PHE A 491 -32.37 -12.88 15.40
N MET A 492 -32.92 -11.66 15.36
CA MET A 492 -33.67 -11.02 16.44
C MET A 492 -35.19 -11.05 16.24
N TRP A 493 -35.70 -11.57 15.11
CA TRP A 493 -37.14 -11.59 14.85
C TRP A 493 -37.90 -12.41 15.89
N GLY A 494 -39.02 -11.86 16.37
CA GLY A 494 -39.80 -12.41 17.49
C GLY A 494 -39.20 -12.11 18.88
N ARG A 495 -38.01 -11.48 18.93
CA ARG A 495 -37.30 -11.07 20.15
C ARG A 495 -36.92 -9.58 20.15
N SER A 496 -37.36 -8.85 19.13
CA SER A 496 -37.35 -7.40 19.08
C SER A 496 -38.78 -6.84 19.08
N ALA A 497 -38.94 -5.65 19.62
CA ALA A 497 -40.12 -4.82 19.38
C ALA A 497 -39.69 -3.65 18.51
N TRP A 498 -40.51 -3.25 17.54
CA TRP A 498 -40.14 -2.15 16.65
C TRP A 498 -41.33 -1.25 16.34
N GLN A 499 -41.02 -0.02 15.95
CA GLN A 499 -42.00 0.98 15.54
C GLN A 499 -41.42 1.86 14.43
N ILE A 500 -42.24 2.20 13.44
CA ILE A 500 -41.88 3.25 12.48
C ILE A 500 -42.39 4.59 13.01
N VAL A 501 -41.51 5.59 13.06
CA VAL A 501 -41.84 6.97 13.45
C VAL A 501 -41.48 7.94 12.34
N THR A 502 -42.39 8.86 12.03
CA THR A 502 -42.15 9.94 11.07
C THR A 502 -42.18 11.27 11.82
N VAL A 503 -41.08 12.02 11.76
CA VAL A 503 -40.90 13.31 12.42
C VAL A 503 -40.79 14.42 11.39
N THR A 504 -41.31 15.59 11.73
CA THR A 504 -41.16 16.80 10.91
C THR A 504 -40.35 17.78 11.74
N VAL A 505 -39.17 18.13 11.25
CA VAL A 505 -38.20 18.98 11.94
C VAL A 505 -37.70 20.06 10.98
N PRO A 506 -37.17 21.18 11.49
CA PRO A 506 -36.46 22.12 10.63
C PRO A 506 -35.37 21.40 9.81
N ALA A 507 -35.12 21.83 8.58
CA ALA A 507 -34.10 21.26 7.71
C ALA A 507 -32.70 21.30 8.34
N ASN A 508 -32.47 22.24 9.25
CA ASN A 508 -31.24 22.43 10.02
C ASN A 508 -31.34 21.90 11.48
N ALA A 509 -32.32 21.04 11.79
CA ALA A 509 -32.48 20.50 13.13
C ALA A 509 -31.24 19.71 13.56
N SER A 510 -30.79 19.93 14.79
CA SER A 510 -29.64 19.21 15.33
C SER A 510 -29.96 17.72 15.51
N HIS A 511 -28.92 16.89 15.60
CA HIS A 511 -29.08 15.45 15.90
C HIS A 511 -29.87 15.24 17.20
N ALA A 512 -29.64 16.08 18.21
CA ALA A 512 -30.37 16.06 19.47
C ALA A 512 -31.85 16.43 19.30
N ASP A 513 -32.18 17.43 18.48
CA ASP A 513 -33.57 17.82 18.20
C ASP A 513 -34.32 16.71 17.48
N ILE A 514 -33.65 16.01 16.56
CA ILE A 514 -34.23 14.87 15.85
C ILE A 514 -34.39 13.68 16.80
N MET A 515 -33.41 13.37 17.66
CA MET A 515 -33.57 12.32 18.70
C MET A 515 -34.75 12.65 19.63
N LYS A 516 -34.87 13.90 20.07
CA LYS A 516 -36.01 14.37 20.87
C LYS A 516 -37.33 14.20 20.11
N ALA A 517 -37.37 14.53 18.83
CA ALA A 517 -38.56 14.36 18.00
C ALA A 517 -38.91 12.87 17.78
N ILE A 518 -37.89 12.01 17.63
CA ILE A 518 -38.05 10.54 17.55
C ILE A 518 -38.65 10.04 18.86
N ASN A 519 -38.01 10.31 20.00
CA ASN A 519 -38.46 9.85 21.33
C ASN A 519 -39.87 10.35 21.65
N ALA A 520 -40.22 11.59 21.27
CA ALA A 520 -41.57 12.12 21.44
C ALA A 520 -42.66 11.36 20.66
N LYS A 521 -42.29 10.62 19.61
CA LYS A 521 -43.20 9.80 18.80
C LYS A 521 -43.03 8.28 19.01
N THR A 522 -41.96 7.87 19.69
CA THR A 522 -41.69 6.48 20.03
C THR A 522 -42.48 6.08 21.28
N SER A 523 -43.13 4.93 21.25
CA SER A 523 -43.88 4.44 22.41
C SER A 523 -42.94 3.96 23.52
N ALA A 524 -43.38 4.07 24.78
CA ALA A 524 -42.62 3.58 25.94
C ALA A 524 -42.27 2.08 25.87
N LYS A 525 -43.01 1.29 25.08
CA LYS A 525 -42.72 -0.14 24.83
C LYS A 525 -41.42 -0.34 24.05
N ILE A 526 -41.05 0.59 23.18
CA ILE A 526 -39.81 0.57 22.40
C ILE A 526 -38.67 1.21 23.19
N GLY A 527 -38.92 2.34 23.86
CA GLY A 527 -37.92 3.10 24.60
C GLY A 527 -37.24 4.18 23.76
N ASP A 528 -36.30 4.88 24.38
CA ASP A 528 -35.70 6.10 23.82
C ASP A 528 -34.34 5.82 23.19
N VAL A 529 -33.96 6.66 22.22
CA VAL A 529 -32.57 6.80 21.77
C VAL A 529 -31.94 8.05 22.40
N ASN A 530 -30.71 7.94 22.88
CA ASN A 530 -30.02 8.99 23.65
C ASN A 530 -28.61 9.32 23.14
N THR A 531 -28.05 8.54 22.22
CA THR A 531 -26.69 8.75 21.71
C THR A 531 -26.55 8.39 20.24
N ALA A 532 -25.68 9.11 19.53
CA ALA A 532 -25.27 8.78 18.16
C ALA A 532 -24.03 7.85 18.12
N SER A 533 -23.49 7.46 19.28
CA SER A 533 -22.35 6.55 19.35
C SER A 533 -22.75 5.13 18.91
N LYS A 534 -21.84 4.38 18.29
CA LYS A 534 -22.06 2.97 17.92
C LYS A 534 -21.95 2.01 19.10
N LEU A 535 -22.59 0.85 19.03
CA LEU A 535 -22.58 -0.20 20.06
C LEU A 535 -21.26 -1.00 20.01
N ALA A 536 -20.24 -0.54 20.74
CA ALA A 536 -18.95 -1.23 20.81
C ALA A 536 -19.02 -2.67 21.36
N SER A 537 -19.95 -2.93 22.30
CA SER A 537 -20.20 -4.25 22.86
C SER A 537 -21.60 -4.33 23.46
N SER A 538 -22.17 -5.54 23.47
CA SER A 538 -23.47 -5.84 24.08
C SER A 538 -23.35 -7.07 24.98
N ALA A 539 -24.19 -7.15 25.99
CA ALA A 539 -24.30 -8.28 26.90
C ALA A 539 -25.68 -8.92 26.80
N ALA A 540 -25.73 -10.24 27.01
CA ALA A 540 -26.99 -10.95 27.16
C ALA A 540 -27.83 -10.35 28.30
N GLY A 541 -29.15 -10.24 28.09
CA GLY A 541 -30.09 -9.64 29.04
C GLY A 541 -30.15 -8.10 28.99
N ARG A 542 -29.24 -7.42 28.28
CA ARG A 542 -29.27 -5.96 28.13
C ARG A 542 -30.12 -5.56 26.92
N THR A 543 -31.08 -4.66 27.13
CA THR A 543 -31.88 -4.08 26.05
C THR A 543 -31.08 -3.00 25.32
N HIS A 544 -31.24 -2.92 24.00
CA HIS A 544 -30.70 -1.85 23.16
C HIS A 544 -31.80 -1.28 22.27
N VAL A 545 -31.98 0.03 22.29
CA VAL A 545 -32.89 0.72 21.36
C VAL A 545 -32.05 1.29 20.23
N ILE A 546 -32.39 1.06 18.97
CA ILE A 546 -31.66 1.59 17.81
C ILE A 546 -32.64 2.22 16.85
N ALA A 547 -32.38 3.46 16.43
CA ALA A 547 -33.11 4.16 15.40
C ALA A 547 -32.34 4.09 14.07
N TRP A 548 -33.04 3.62 13.04
CA TRP A 548 -32.58 3.50 11.67
C TRP A 548 -33.38 4.43 10.77
N GLU A 549 -32.73 5.35 10.08
CA GLU A 549 -33.38 6.20 9.10
C GLU A 549 -33.68 5.43 7.81
N LEU A 550 -34.92 5.50 7.33
CA LEU A 550 -35.33 4.87 6.09
C LEU A 550 -34.63 5.53 4.89
N GLY A 551 -34.09 4.70 3.99
CA GLY A 551 -33.47 5.19 2.76
C GLY A 551 -34.47 5.73 1.73
N LYS A 552 -33.96 6.41 0.70
CA LYS A 552 -34.77 7.01 -0.38
C LYS A 552 -35.71 5.97 -1.03
N GLY A 553 -36.99 6.30 -1.15
CA GLY A 553 -38.01 5.42 -1.71
C GLY A 553 -38.61 4.38 -0.74
N ALA A 554 -38.08 4.28 0.49
CA ALA A 554 -38.74 3.51 1.55
C ALA A 554 -39.86 4.31 2.21
N THR A 555 -40.88 3.61 2.71
CA THR A 555 -42.04 4.20 3.40
C THR A 555 -42.32 3.43 4.67
N ALA A 556 -43.20 3.95 5.54
CA ALA A 556 -43.60 3.23 6.75
C ALA A 556 -44.23 1.84 6.48
N LYS A 557 -44.84 1.65 5.30
CA LYS A 557 -45.37 0.34 4.88
C LYS A 557 -44.31 -0.57 4.25
N ASN A 558 -43.26 0.02 3.66
CA ASN A 558 -42.19 -0.68 2.95
C ASN A 558 -40.83 -0.10 3.36
N ALA A 559 -40.34 -0.44 4.55
CA ALA A 559 -39.15 0.18 5.14
C ALA A 559 -37.82 -0.13 4.40
N TRP A 560 -37.82 -1.12 3.50
CA TRP A 560 -36.71 -1.46 2.61
C TRP A 560 -37.03 -1.18 1.12
N GLY A 561 -38.07 -0.40 0.84
CA GLY A 561 -38.58 -0.15 -0.51
C GLY A 561 -39.30 -1.35 -1.13
N THR A 562 -39.97 -1.15 -2.27
CA THR A 562 -40.74 -2.20 -2.96
C THR A 562 -39.88 -3.37 -3.42
N ALA A 563 -38.65 -3.09 -3.85
CA ALA A 563 -37.68 -4.11 -4.28
C ALA A 563 -36.86 -4.71 -3.13
N LYS A 564 -37.06 -4.27 -1.87
CA LYS A 564 -36.29 -4.72 -0.69
C LYS A 564 -34.77 -4.52 -0.80
N LYS A 565 -34.34 -3.53 -1.60
CA LYS A 565 -32.93 -3.17 -1.81
C LYS A 565 -32.52 -1.89 -1.08
N THR A 566 -33.47 -1.15 -0.53
CA THR A 566 -33.18 0.09 0.19
C THR A 566 -32.63 -0.26 1.57
N VAL A 567 -31.42 0.21 1.86
CA VAL A 567 -30.81 0.10 3.19
C VAL A 567 -31.33 1.22 4.09
N GLN A 568 -31.44 0.94 5.38
CA GLN A 568 -31.69 1.95 6.40
C GLN A 568 -30.34 2.38 6.99
N LYS A 569 -30.21 3.64 7.44
CA LYS A 569 -28.96 4.18 7.98
C LYS A 569 -29.04 4.29 9.49
N PHE A 570 -27.99 3.88 10.19
CA PHE A 570 -27.93 4.08 11.64
C PHE A 570 -28.06 5.57 11.97
N PHE A 571 -28.95 5.90 12.90
CA PHE A 571 -29.15 7.27 13.34
C PHE A 571 -28.73 7.49 14.80
N ALA A 572 -29.28 6.70 15.72
CA ALA A 572 -29.02 6.83 17.15
C ALA A 572 -29.38 5.55 17.89
N ARG A 573 -28.98 5.43 19.15
CA ARG A 573 -29.33 4.32 20.03
C ARG A 573 -29.55 4.76 21.47
N GLY A 574 -30.10 3.88 22.30
CA GLY A 574 -30.33 4.09 23.73
C GLY A 574 -30.09 2.87 24.60
#